data_AF-A0AB39SPA5-F1
#
_entry.id   AF-A0AB39SPA5-F1
#
_cell.length_a   1.000
_cell.length_b   1.000
_cell.length_c   1.000
_cell.angle_alpha   90.00
_cell.angle_beta   90.00
_cell.angle_gamma   90.00
#
_symmetry.space_group_name_H-M   'P 1'
#
loop_
_entity.id
_entity.type
_entity.pdbx_description
1 polymer ?
#
loop_
_entity_poly.entity_id
_entity_poly.type
_entity_poly.pdbx_seq_one_letter_code
_entity_poly.pdbx_strand_id
1 'polypeptide(L)' 'MVDNVVRQGQVADARSTSPDVVGSRTVIELIGSHARLTGTALQTVGSKGHDGFALARVLA' A
#
# COMPACT_ATOMS: atom_id res chain seq x y z
N MET A 1 -0.86 8.91 6.06
CA MET A 1 -1.05 7.46 6.30
C MET A 1 -2.16 6.99 5.39
N VAL A 2 -2.03 5.80 4.79
CA VAL A 2 -3.04 5.18 3.93
C VAL A 2 -3.30 3.76 4.44
N ASP A 3 -4.56 3.43 4.72
CA ASP A 3 -4.96 2.12 5.23
C ASP A 3 -5.37 1.16 4.11
N ASN A 4 -5.42 -0.14 4.43
CA ASN A 4 -5.84 -1.23 3.55
C ASN A 4 -5.03 -1.34 2.25
N VAL A 5 -3.70 -1.27 2.32
CA VAL A 5 -2.84 -1.29 1.14
C VAL A 5 -2.37 -2.69 0.73
N VAL A 6 -2.64 -3.73 1.52
CA VAL A 6 -2.15 -5.10 1.26
C VAL A 6 -3.22 -6.00 0.63
N ARG A 7 -4.51 -5.79 0.98
CA ARG A 7 -5.66 -6.45 0.34
C ARG A 7 -5.54 -7.97 0.30
N GLN A 8 -5.34 -8.61 1.46
CA GLN A 8 -5.12 -10.06 1.58
C GLN A 8 -3.95 -10.58 0.72
N GLY A 9 -2.93 -9.74 0.49
CA GLY A 9 -1.78 -10.04 -0.35
C GLY A 9 -2.00 -9.88 -1.85
N GLN A 10 -3.22 -9.58 -2.31
CA GLN A 10 -3.53 -9.43 -3.75
C GLN A 10 -2.79 -8.27 -4.40
N VAL A 11 -2.28 -7.31 -3.62
CA VAL A 11 -1.42 -6.22 -4.12
C VAL A 11 -0.16 -6.71 -4.83
N ALA A 12 0.28 -7.96 -4.58
CA ALA A 12 1.40 -8.58 -5.27
C ALA A 12 1.01 -9.27 -6.60
N ASP A 13 -0.28 -9.44 -6.90
CA ASP A 13 -0.72 -10.01 -8.17
C ASP A 13 -0.73 -8.96 -9.28
N ALA A 14 0.30 -8.99 -10.13
CA ALA A 14 0.46 -8.08 -11.25
C ALA A 14 -0.69 -8.15 -12.27
N ARG A 15 -1.44 -9.26 -12.31
CA ARG A 15 -2.57 -9.45 -13.25
C ARG A 15 -3.91 -9.01 -12.67
N SER A 16 -3.96 -8.64 -11.39
CA SER A 16 -5.21 -8.19 -10.77
C SER A 16 -5.71 -6.90 -11.40
N THR A 17 -6.95 -6.93 -11.88
CA THR A 17 -7.68 -5.77 -12.42
C THR A 17 -8.69 -5.21 -11.42
N SER A 18 -8.70 -5.70 -10.17
CA SER A 18 -9.62 -5.20 -9.15
C SER A 18 -9.29 -3.74 -8.84
N PRO A 19 -10.26 -2.80 -8.88
CA PRO A 19 -9.98 -1.38 -8.71
C PRO A 19 -9.29 -1.03 -7.39
N ASP A 20 -9.63 -1.72 -6.30
CA ASP A 20 -9.02 -1.54 -4.99
C ASP A 20 -7.56 -2.03 -4.93
N VAL A 21 -7.26 -3.17 -5.56
CA VAL A 21 -5.90 -3.71 -5.66
C VAL A 21 -5.02 -2.83 -6.55
N VAL A 22 -5.54 -2.39 -7.70
CA VAL A 22 -4.85 -1.47 -8.61
C VAL A 22 -4.58 -0.15 -7.89
N GLY A 23 -5.56 0.42 -7.20
CA GLY A 23 -5.39 1.65 -6.42
C GLY A 23 -4.34 1.54 -5.32
N SER A 24 -4.33 0.41 -4.58
CA SER A 24 -3.31 0.14 -3.56
C SER A 24 -1.90 0.10 -4.16
N ARG A 25 -1.69 -0.57 -5.32
CA ARG A 25 -0.40 -0.57 -6.02
C ARG A 25 0.01 0.83 -6.46
N THR A 26 -0.89 1.57 -7.10
CA THR A 26 -0.63 2.95 -7.55
C THR A 26 -0.19 3.86 -6.41
N VAL A 27 -0.81 3.76 -5.23
CA VAL A 27 -0.41 4.55 -4.05
C VAL A 27 0.97 4.14 -3.53
N ILE A 28 1.26 2.84 -3.44
CA ILE A 28 2.57 2.35 -2.99
C ILE A 28 3.67 2.82 -3.95
N GLU A 29 3.44 2.70 -5.26
CA GLU A 29 4.35 3.17 -6.31
C GLU A 29 4.55 4.68 -6.26
N LEU A 30 3.48 5.45 -6.04
CA LEU A 30 3.55 6.90 -5.87
C LEU A 30 4.41 7.27 -4.65
N ILE A 31 4.20 6.62 -3.51
CA ILE A 31 4.97 6.88 -2.29
C ILE A 31 6.46 6.56 -2.52
N GLY A 32 6.76 5.46 -3.22
CA GLY A 32 8.14 5.03 -3.49
C GLY A 32 8.88 5.87 -4.55
N SER A 33 8.16 6.52 -5.47
CA SER A 33 8.74 7.30 -6.57
C SER A 33 8.70 8.82 -6.35
N HIS A 34 7.87 9.32 -5.43
CA HIS A 34 7.71 10.76 -5.25
C HIS A 34 8.90 11.37 -4.50
N ALA A 35 9.63 12.27 -5.17
CA ALA A 35 10.84 12.94 -4.66
C ALA A 35 10.73 13.64 -3.28
N ARG A 36 9.52 13.97 -2.83
CA ARG A 36 9.28 14.63 -1.53
C ARG A 36 8.77 13.68 -0.45
N LEU A 37 8.68 12.39 -0.74
CA LEU A 37 8.19 11.39 0.20
C LEU A 37 9.29 10.36 0.48
N THR A 38 9.38 9.95 1.73
CA THR A 38 9.95 8.65 2.09
C THR A 38 8.86 7.85 2.76
N GLY A 39 8.73 6.57 2.44
CA GLY A 39 7.65 5.77 3.02
C GLY A 39 8.02 4.32 3.28
N THR A 40 7.15 3.66 4.03
CA THR A 40 7.18 2.24 4.31
C THR A 40 5.76 1.70 4.36
N ALA A 41 5.61 0.39 4.23
CA ALA A 41 4.35 -0.31 4.40
C ALA A 41 4.51 -1.41 5.45
N LEU A 42 3.52 -1.53 6.33
CA LEU A 42 3.47 -2.55 7.38
C LEU A 42 2.28 -3.45 7.13
N GLN A 43 2.55 -4.75 6.96
CA GLN A 43 1.50 -5.76 6.91
C GLN A 43 1.00 -6.05 8.32
N THR A 44 -0.30 -6.29 8.46
CA THR A 44 -0.97 -6.59 9.72
C THR A 44 -1.83 -7.84 9.56
N VAL A 45 -1.91 -8.62 10.64
CA VAL A 45 -2.82 -9.76 10.77
C VAL A 45 -3.61 -9.62 12.06
N GLY A 46 -4.84 -10.13 12.08
CA GLY A 46 -5.67 -10.12 13.27
C GLY A 46 -7.10 -10.58 12.98
N SER A 47 -8.04 -10.21 13.84
CA SER A 47 -9.46 -10.56 13.69
C SER A 47 -10.11 -10.04 12.40
N LYS A 48 -9.48 -9.06 11.73
CA LYS A 48 -9.91 -8.51 10.43
C LYS A 48 -9.27 -9.21 9.22
N GLY A 49 -8.47 -10.25 9.42
CA GLY A 49 -7.72 -10.93 8.36
C GLY A 49 -6.35 -10.31 8.08
N HIS A 50 -5.82 -10.55 6.88
CA HIS A 50 -4.51 -10.07 6.44
C HIS A 50 -4.64 -8.78 5.62
N ASP A 51 -4.06 -7.70 6.14
CA ASP A 51 -4.02 -6.43 5.43
C ASP A 51 -2.73 -5.65 5.78
N GLY A 52 -2.76 -4.33 5.68
CA GLY A 52 -1.66 -3.46 6.09
C GLY A 52 -1.90 -2.00 5.73
N PHE A 53 -1.00 -1.13 6.19
CA PHE A 53 -1.07 0.31 5.93
C PHE A 53 0.28 0.85 5.45
N ALA A 54 0.24 1.94 4.69
CA ALA A 54 1.41 2.70 4.26
C ALA A 54 1.57 3.98 5.12
N LEU A 55 2.81 4.22 5.54
CA LEU A 55 3.24 5.46 6.17
C LEU A 55 4.20 6.18 5.24
N ALA A 56 3.91 7.45 4.95
CA ALA A 56 4.79 8.34 4.20
C ALA A 56 5.12 9.57 5.07
N ARG A 57 6.41 9.91 5.13
CA ARG A 57 6.94 11.14 5.72
C ARG A 57 7.29 12.11 4.60
N VAL A 58 6.87 13.35 4.74
CA VAL A 58 7.26 14.44 3.85
C VAL A 58 8.72 14.83 4.14
N LEU A 59 9.54 14.91 3.09
CA LEU A 59 10.91 15.38 3.15
C LEU A 59 10.94 16.91 3.08
N ALA A 60 11.83 17.51 3.88
CA ALA A 60 12.05 18.96 3.94
C ALA A 60 12.71 19.47 2.65
#